data_AF-A0A3M1HLA2-F1
#
_entry.id   AF-A0A3M1HLA2-F1
#
_cell.length_a   1.000
_cell.length_b   1.000
_cell.length_c   1.000
_cell.angle_alpha   90.00
_cell.angle_beta   90.00
_cell.angle_gamma   90.00
#
_symmetry.space_group_name_H-M   'P 1'
#
loop_
_entity.id
_entity.type
_entity.pdbx_description
1 polymer ?
#
loop_
_entity_poly.entity_id
_entity_poly.type
_entity_poly.pdbx_seq_one_letter_code
_entity_poly.pdbx_strand_id
1 'polypeptide(L)'
;MREALAKDPEAHRARLKLVWMLLEAGRVDEAEEEFQKIPGPMRDQGDGMAIKQRLMLKKQGTDLDAARREVEAHPDDPDAHLRLARALAAEERWDEACAAYIEAMRRDRGKIRDEARQGLLQVFEVLGGRGPIVDRWREEMARILFS
;
A
#
# COMPACT_ATOMS: atom_id res chain seq x y z
N MET A 1 -24.32 -1.11 -27.10
CA MET A 1 -24.79 -1.17 -25.69
C MET A 1 -23.65 -1.39 -24.68
N ARG A 2 -22.71 -2.34 -24.89
CA ARG A 2 -21.49 -2.49 -24.05
C ARG A 2 -20.57 -1.25 -24.07
N GLU A 3 -20.46 -0.54 -25.18
CA GLU A 3 -19.67 0.71 -25.28
C GLU A 3 -20.29 1.92 -24.56
N ALA A 4 -21.60 1.92 -24.32
CA ALA A 4 -22.27 3.02 -23.62
C ALA A 4 -22.01 2.95 -22.10
N LEU A 5 -22.00 1.73 -21.54
CA LEU A 5 -21.58 1.48 -20.15
C LEU A 5 -20.09 1.76 -19.93
N ALA A 6 -19.25 1.63 -20.96
CA ALA A 6 -17.83 1.95 -20.90
C ALA A 6 -17.55 3.46 -20.75
N LYS A 7 -18.55 4.33 -20.99
CA LYS A 7 -18.43 5.79 -20.87
C LYS A 7 -19.32 6.40 -19.79
N ASP A 8 -20.12 5.60 -19.09
CA ASP A 8 -21.00 6.09 -18.03
C ASP A 8 -20.20 6.36 -16.74
N PRO A 9 -20.04 7.64 -16.31
CA PRO A 9 -19.29 7.97 -15.11
C PRO A 9 -19.89 7.37 -13.83
N GLU A 10 -21.21 7.17 -13.78
CA GLU A 10 -21.88 6.59 -12.60
C GLU A 10 -21.62 5.09 -12.50
N ALA A 11 -21.61 4.38 -13.64
CA ALA A 11 -21.23 2.97 -13.68
C ALA A 11 -19.79 2.74 -13.20
N HIS A 12 -18.86 3.64 -13.54
CA HIS A 12 -17.46 3.55 -13.09
C HIS A 12 -17.28 3.89 -11.60
N ARG A 13 -18.03 4.87 -11.08
CA ARG A 13 -18.09 5.15 -9.64
C ARG A 13 -18.64 3.96 -8.85
N ALA A 14 -19.69 3.32 -9.36
CA ALA A 14 -20.21 2.09 -8.76
C ALA A 14 -19.18 0.96 -8.78
N ARG A 15 -18.39 0.85 -9.86
CA ARG A 15 -17.30 -0.13 -9.94
C ARG A 15 -16.17 0.15 -8.94
N LEU A 16 -15.80 1.41 -8.72
CA LEU A 16 -14.84 1.76 -7.65
C LEU A 16 -15.32 1.28 -6.27
N LYS A 17 -16.61 1.46 -5.95
CA LYS A 17 -17.20 0.95 -4.71
C LYS A 17 -17.16 -0.58 -4.64
N LEU A 18 -17.46 -1.27 -5.73
CA LEU A 18 -17.35 -2.73 -5.81
C LEU A 18 -15.91 -3.20 -5.54
N VAL A 19 -14.92 -2.57 -6.17
CA VAL A 19 -13.51 -2.88 -5.95
C VAL A 19 -13.13 -2.69 -4.48
N TRP A 20 -13.55 -1.58 -3.87
CA TRP A 20 -13.34 -1.35 -2.44
C TRP A 20 -13.94 -2.48 -1.58
N MET A 21 -15.19 -2.90 -1.84
CA MET A 21 -15.82 -4.00 -1.11
C MET A 21 -15.12 -5.35 -1.31
N LEU A 22 -14.59 -5.62 -2.51
CA LEU A 22 -13.81 -6.83 -2.78
C LEU A 22 -12.49 -6.84 -2.01
N LEU A 23 -11.83 -5.68 -1.89
CA LEU A 23 -10.61 -5.54 -1.08
C LEU A 23 -10.89 -5.75 0.42
N GLU A 24 -11.98 -5.19 0.95
CA GLU A 24 -12.42 -5.46 2.34
C GLU A 24 -12.69 -6.96 2.58
N ALA A 25 -13.22 -7.65 1.56
CA ALA A 25 -13.48 -9.09 1.62
C ALA A 25 -12.24 -9.96 1.36
N GLY A 26 -11.05 -9.37 1.16
CA GLY A 26 -9.82 -10.09 0.82
C GLY A 26 -9.81 -10.73 -0.58
N ARG A 27 -10.79 -10.42 -1.43
CA ARG A 27 -10.92 -10.96 -2.80
C ARG A 27 -10.09 -10.14 -3.79
N VAL A 28 -8.77 -10.15 -3.59
CA VAL A 28 -7.82 -9.25 -4.26
C VAL A 28 -7.79 -9.46 -5.77
N ASP A 29 -7.84 -10.70 -6.25
CA ASP A 29 -7.81 -10.98 -7.69
C ASP A 29 -9.06 -10.45 -8.41
N GLU A 30 -10.23 -10.67 -7.83
CA GLU A 30 -11.49 -10.15 -8.36
C GLU A 30 -11.55 -8.62 -8.29
N ALA A 31 -11.00 -8.03 -7.21
CA ALA A 31 -10.85 -6.58 -7.09
C ALA A 31 -9.99 -6.03 -8.24
N GLU A 32 -8.91 -6.70 -8.60
CA GLU A 32 -8.04 -6.29 -9.71
C GLU A 32 -8.75 -6.38 -11.06
N GLU A 33 -9.44 -7.49 -11.32
CA GLU A 33 -10.22 -7.66 -12.55
C GLU A 33 -11.27 -6.57 -12.75
N GLU A 34 -12.02 -6.24 -11.69
CA GLU A 34 -12.99 -5.15 -11.73
C GLU A 34 -12.31 -3.78 -11.85
N PHE A 35 -11.18 -3.58 -11.18
CA PHE A 35 -10.43 -2.33 -11.27
C PHE A 35 -9.92 -2.07 -12.69
N GLN A 36 -9.47 -3.10 -13.43
CA GLN A 36 -9.00 -2.93 -14.82
C GLN A 36 -10.11 -2.51 -15.80
N LYS A 37 -11.38 -2.71 -15.45
CA LYS A 37 -12.53 -2.27 -16.28
C LYS A 37 -12.83 -0.77 -16.14
N ILE A 38 -12.15 -0.07 -15.23
CA ILE A 38 -12.30 1.36 -14.98
C ILE A 38 -11.35 2.16 -15.90
N PRO A 39 -11.79 3.27 -16.53
CA PRO A 39 -10.93 4.10 -17.37
C PRO A 39 -9.70 4.62 -16.62
N GLY A 40 -8.55 4.66 -17.31
CA GLY A 40 -7.26 5.14 -16.76
C GLY A 40 -7.36 6.43 -15.93
N PRO A 41 -7.93 7.52 -16.46
CA PRO A 41 -8.03 8.79 -15.72
C PRO A 41 -8.75 8.68 -14.38
N MET A 42 -9.75 7.79 -14.27
CA MET A 42 -10.45 7.55 -13.00
C MET A 42 -9.65 6.65 -12.05
N ARG A 43 -8.80 5.76 -12.57
CA ARG A 43 -7.91 4.90 -11.77
C ARG A 43 -6.70 5.64 -11.22
N ASP A 44 -6.31 6.74 -11.85
CA ASP A 44 -5.10 7.48 -11.55
C ASP A 44 -5.36 8.78 -10.76
N GLN A 45 -6.59 9.01 -10.29
CA GLN A 45 -7.00 10.22 -9.56
C GLN A 45 -7.96 9.89 -8.41
N GLY A 46 -7.97 10.75 -7.39
CA GLY A 46 -8.90 10.67 -6.25
C GLY A 46 -8.98 9.27 -5.64
N ASP A 47 -10.21 8.79 -5.40
CA ASP A 47 -10.47 7.46 -4.82
C ASP A 47 -9.88 6.32 -5.66
N GLY A 48 -9.80 6.47 -6.98
CA GLY A 48 -9.20 5.44 -7.83
C GLY A 48 -7.71 5.27 -7.58
N MET A 49 -6.98 6.37 -7.36
CA MET A 49 -5.56 6.30 -7.00
C MET A 49 -5.38 5.63 -5.64
N ALA A 50 -6.19 5.97 -4.63
CA ALA A 50 -6.13 5.33 -3.32
C ALA A 50 -6.42 3.82 -3.41
N ILE A 51 -7.45 3.42 -4.17
CA ILE A 51 -7.79 2.01 -4.43
C ILE A 51 -6.64 1.30 -5.16
N LYS A 52 -6.02 1.95 -6.13
CA LYS A 52 -4.85 1.42 -6.86
C LYS A 52 -3.69 1.11 -5.89
N GLN A 53 -3.36 2.05 -5.00
CA GLN A 53 -2.29 1.84 -4.01
C GLN A 53 -2.64 0.75 -3.01
N ARG A 54 -3.88 0.72 -2.52
CA ARG A 54 -4.36 -0.34 -1.61
C ARG A 54 -4.26 -1.72 -2.25
N LEU A 55 -4.64 -1.84 -3.52
CA LEU A 55 -4.51 -3.07 -4.30
C LEU A 55 -3.05 -3.50 -4.46
N MET A 56 -2.16 -2.55 -4.76
CA MET A 56 -0.71 -2.82 -4.82
C MET A 56 -0.17 -3.32 -3.48
N LEU A 57 -0.55 -2.71 -2.36
CA LEU A 57 -0.11 -3.14 -1.02
C LEU A 57 -0.62 -4.54 -0.69
N LYS A 58 -1.91 -4.84 -0.94
CA LYS A 58 -2.49 -6.18 -0.75
C LYS A 58 -1.73 -7.24 -1.55
N LYS A 59 -1.36 -6.95 -2.81
CA LYS A 59 -0.60 -7.88 -3.68
C LYS A 59 0.85 -8.06 -3.27
N GLN A 60 1.46 -7.05 -2.65
CA GLN A 60 2.83 -7.13 -2.15
C GLN A 60 2.92 -7.84 -0.79
N GLY A 61 1.79 -7.98 -0.10
CA GLY A 61 1.70 -8.64 1.20
C GLY A 61 2.24 -10.06 1.18
N THR A 62 3.04 -10.38 2.19
CA THR A 62 3.46 -11.75 2.49
C THR A 62 2.72 -12.25 3.72
N ASP A 63 2.91 -13.52 4.07
CA ASP A 63 2.41 -14.06 5.33
C ASP A 63 3.01 -13.30 6.52
N LEU A 64 2.14 -12.74 7.36
CA LEU A 64 2.53 -11.86 8.46
C LEU A 64 3.28 -12.62 9.55
N ASP A 65 2.87 -13.84 9.88
CA ASP A 65 3.50 -14.63 10.93
C ASP A 65 4.89 -15.11 10.52
N ALA A 66 5.06 -15.50 9.26
CA ALA A 66 6.36 -15.81 8.68
C ALA A 66 7.27 -14.58 8.69
N ALA A 67 6.78 -13.42 8.25
CA ALA A 67 7.58 -12.19 8.23
C ALA A 67 8.00 -11.74 9.64
N ARG A 68 7.15 -11.94 10.66
CA ARG A 68 7.51 -11.72 12.06
C ARG A 68 8.63 -12.63 12.53
N ARG A 69 8.55 -13.94 12.23
CA ARG A 69 9.60 -14.90 12.57
C ARG A 69 10.92 -14.59 11.87
N GLU A 70 10.88 -14.09 10.64
CA GLU A 70 12.09 -13.66 9.92
C GLU A 70 12.80 -12.51 10.65
N VAL A 71 12.06 -11.50 11.11
CA VAL A 71 12.63 -10.40 11.90
C VAL A 71 13.15 -10.88 13.26
N GLU A 72 12.46 -11.81 13.92
CA GLU A 72 12.94 -12.41 15.17
C GLU A 72 14.27 -13.17 14.99
N ALA A 73 14.40 -13.91 13.88
CA ALA A 73 15.62 -14.63 13.55
C ALA A 73 16.75 -13.71 13.08
N HIS A 74 16.41 -12.62 12.39
CA HIS A 74 17.35 -11.71 11.74
C HIS A 74 16.97 -10.24 12.00
N PRO A 75 17.15 -9.74 13.24
CA PRO A 75 16.67 -8.40 13.64
C PRO A 75 17.40 -7.24 12.93
N ASP A 76 18.58 -7.49 12.38
CA ASP A 76 19.39 -6.51 11.65
C ASP A 76 19.24 -6.62 10.12
N ASP A 77 18.43 -7.57 9.62
CA ASP A 77 18.24 -7.77 8.18
C ASP A 77 17.20 -6.76 7.61
N PRO A 78 17.62 -5.82 6.75
CA PRO A 78 16.71 -4.86 6.15
C PRO A 78 15.61 -5.52 5.28
N ASP A 79 15.90 -6.66 4.64
CA ASP A 79 14.91 -7.39 3.83
C ASP A 79 13.80 -7.98 4.69
N ALA A 80 14.13 -8.52 5.87
CA ALA A 80 13.15 -9.04 6.82
C ALA A 80 12.19 -7.94 7.30
N HIS A 81 12.71 -6.75 7.62
CA HIS A 81 11.87 -5.60 7.99
C HIS A 81 11.00 -5.11 6.83
N LEU A 82 11.52 -5.12 5.59
CA LEU A 82 10.74 -4.76 4.40
C LEU A 82 9.57 -5.74 4.16
N ARG A 83 9.80 -7.04 4.33
CA ARG A 83 8.73 -8.06 4.22
C ARG A 83 7.69 -7.89 5.33
N LEU A 84 8.13 -7.67 6.57
CA LEU A 84 7.22 -7.38 7.68
C LEU A 84 6.37 -6.13 7.39
N ALA A 85 6.97 -5.07 6.87
CA ALA A 85 6.25 -3.86 6.50
C ALA A 85 5.19 -4.10 5.42
N ARG A 86 5.53 -4.86 4.37
CA ARG A 86 4.58 -5.26 3.30
C ARG A 86 3.44 -6.10 3.83
N ALA A 87 3.72 -7.09 4.69
CA ALA A 87 2.69 -7.92 5.32
C ALA A 87 1.75 -7.09 6.19
N LEU A 88 2.29 -6.19 7.02
CA LEU A 88 1.50 -5.29 7.84
C LEU A 88 0.66 -4.31 7.01
N ALA A 89 1.21 -3.79 5.90
CA ALA A 89 0.49 -2.89 5.01
C ALA A 89 -0.66 -3.60 4.27
N ALA A 90 -0.46 -4.87 3.88
CA ALA A 90 -1.51 -5.69 3.31
C ALA A 90 -2.63 -5.99 4.31
N GLU A 91 -2.31 -6.15 5.59
CA GLU A 91 -3.30 -6.26 6.68
C GLU A 91 -3.80 -4.89 7.18
N GLU A 92 -3.40 -3.79 6.52
CA GLU A 92 -3.86 -2.41 6.82
C GLU A 92 -3.54 -1.95 8.24
N ARG A 93 -2.50 -2.55 8.83
CA ARG A 93 -1.95 -2.18 10.13
C ARG A 93 -0.99 -1.01 9.94
N TRP A 94 -1.55 0.14 9.57
CA TRP A 94 -0.80 1.27 9.01
C TRP A 94 0.35 1.77 9.88
N ASP A 95 0.11 2.00 11.19
CA ASP A 95 1.16 2.52 12.08
C ASP A 95 2.34 1.54 12.21
N GLU A 96 2.04 0.25 12.32
CA GLU A 96 3.06 -0.80 12.42
C GLU A 96 3.79 -1.01 11.09
N ALA A 97 3.08 -0.95 9.97
CA ALA A 97 3.68 -1.02 8.64
C ALA A 97 4.67 0.13 8.42
N CYS A 98 4.28 1.36 8.77
CA CYS A 98 5.15 2.51 8.70
C CYS A 98 6.40 2.34 9.58
N ALA A 99 6.24 1.84 10.80
CA ALA A 99 7.36 1.55 11.69
C ALA A 99 8.35 0.55 11.06
N ALA A 100 7.86 -0.55 10.49
CA ALA A 100 8.71 -1.56 9.86
C ALA A 100 9.42 -1.03 8.59
N TYR A 101 8.76 -0.19 7.78
CA TYR A 101 9.42 0.48 6.64
C TYR A 101 10.57 1.38 7.10
N ILE A 102 10.37 2.14 8.19
CA ILE A 102 11.41 2.98 8.78
C ILE A 102 12.58 2.12 9.29
N GLU A 103 12.31 0.98 9.92
CA GLU A 103 13.37 0.06 10.37
C GLU A 103 14.18 -0.52 9.21
N ALA A 104 13.53 -0.85 8.09
CA ALA A 104 14.22 -1.26 6.85
C ALA A 104 15.11 -0.12 6.30
N MET A 105 14.59 1.11 6.26
CA MET A 105 15.36 2.29 5.81
C MET A 105 16.57 2.62 6.70
N ARG A 106 16.50 2.31 8.00
CA ARG A 106 17.62 2.53 8.94
C ARG A 106 18.77 1.56 8.70
N ARG A 107 18.45 0.31 8.36
CA ARG A 107 19.41 -0.80 8.19
C ARG A 107 20.10 -0.82 6.83
N ASP A 108 19.44 -0.27 5.81
CA ASP A 108 20.00 -0.18 4.47
C ASP A 108 20.18 1.27 3.99
N ARG A 109 21.18 1.50 3.14
CA ARG A 109 21.42 2.79 2.46
C ARG A 109 21.31 2.70 0.94
N GLY A 110 20.93 1.53 0.42
CA GLY A 110 20.79 1.29 -1.01
C GLY A 110 19.35 0.94 -1.39
N LYS A 111 19.22 -0.19 -2.09
CA LYS A 111 17.98 -0.61 -2.76
C LYS A 111 16.82 -0.82 -1.78
N ILE A 112 17.05 -1.43 -0.62
CA ILE A 112 15.98 -1.72 0.34
C ILE A 112 15.45 -0.42 0.96
N ARG A 113 16.32 0.56 1.20
CA ARG A 113 15.87 1.90 1.62
C ARG A 113 14.92 2.52 0.59
N ASP A 114 15.24 2.43 -0.69
CA ASP A 114 14.41 2.99 -1.75
C ASP A 114 13.05 2.26 -1.85
N GLU A 115 13.06 0.92 -1.77
CA GLU A 115 11.83 0.13 -1.76
C GLU A 115 10.96 0.41 -0.52
N ALA A 116 11.57 0.54 0.66
CA ALA A 116 10.86 0.86 1.89
C ALA A 116 10.28 2.27 1.87
N ARG A 117 11.03 3.24 1.35
CA ARG A 117 10.54 4.61 1.14
C ARG A 117 9.35 4.61 0.18
N GLN A 118 9.41 3.87 -0.92
CA GLN A 118 8.29 3.75 -1.84
C GLN A 118 7.06 3.17 -1.14
N GLY A 119 7.21 2.06 -0.40
CA GLY A 119 6.10 1.45 0.35
C GLY A 119 5.47 2.42 1.36
N LEU A 120 6.29 3.19 2.06
CA LEU A 120 5.80 4.22 3.00
C LEU A 120 4.98 5.31 2.29
N LEU A 121 5.43 5.78 1.12
CA LEU A 121 4.67 6.73 0.30
C LEU A 121 3.34 6.13 -0.18
N GLN A 122 3.31 4.86 -0.57
CA GLN A 122 2.06 4.17 -0.95
C GLN A 122 1.06 4.16 0.20
N VAL A 123 1.50 3.88 1.43
CA VAL A 123 0.65 3.96 2.63
C VAL A 123 0.11 5.39 2.81
N PHE A 124 0.94 6.41 2.64
CA PHE A 124 0.48 7.80 2.76
C PHE A 124 -0.58 8.15 1.72
N GLU A 125 -0.43 7.70 0.48
CA GLU A 125 -1.43 7.91 -0.57
C GLU A 125 -2.77 7.23 -0.23
N VAL A 126 -2.74 5.99 0.30
CA VAL A 126 -3.97 5.30 0.77
C VAL A 126 -4.66 6.08 1.88
N LEU A 127 -3.88 6.66 2.81
CA LEU A 127 -4.40 7.45 3.93
C LEU A 127 -4.78 8.90 3.54
N GLY A 128 -4.72 9.26 2.26
CA GLY A 128 -5.08 10.61 1.78
C GLY A 128 -4.01 11.67 2.06
N GLY A 129 -2.79 11.26 2.38
CA GLY A 129 -1.61 12.12 2.43
C GLY A 129 -1.59 13.13 3.58
N ARG A 130 -2.42 12.98 4.62
CA ARG A 130 -2.44 13.84 5.81
C ARG A 130 -3.06 13.11 7.00
N GLY A 131 -2.81 13.61 8.20
CA GLY A 131 -3.41 13.09 9.44
C GLY A 131 -2.37 12.42 10.34
N PRO A 132 -2.76 12.05 11.58
CA PRO A 132 -1.79 11.79 12.66
C PRO A 132 -0.72 10.73 12.33
N ILE A 133 -1.12 9.64 11.65
CA ILE A 133 -0.19 8.59 11.22
C ILE A 133 0.75 9.12 10.14
N VAL A 134 0.21 9.73 9.08
CA VAL A 134 1.01 10.25 7.96
C VAL A 134 1.96 11.33 8.41
N ASP A 135 1.50 12.28 9.22
CA ASP A 135 2.28 13.43 9.67
C ASP A 135 3.46 12.95 10.53
N ARG A 136 3.22 12.07 11.51
CA ARG A 136 4.26 11.44 12.33
C ARG A 136 5.32 10.73 11.48
N TRP A 137 4.88 9.83 10.59
CA TRP A 137 5.83 8.98 9.86
C TRP A 137 6.55 9.73 8.72
N ARG A 138 5.98 10.82 8.19
CA ARG A 138 6.70 11.73 7.30
C ARG A 138 7.85 12.43 8.00
N GLU A 139 7.63 12.90 9.24
CA GLU A 139 8.69 13.51 10.04
C GLU A 139 9.82 12.51 10.34
N GLU A 140 9.46 11.28 10.73
CA GLU A 140 10.43 10.18 10.94
C GLU A 140 11.23 9.85 9.67
N MET A 141 10.54 9.73 8.53
CA MET A 141 11.17 9.47 7.23
C MET A 141 12.15 10.59 6.87
N ALA A 142 11.74 11.85 7.02
CA ALA A 142 12.59 13.00 6.74
C ALA A 142 13.85 12.98 7.60
N ARG A 143 13.74 12.66 8.89
CA ARG A 143 14.90 12.58 9.79
C ARG A 143 15.93 11.55 9.33
N ILE A 144 15.50 10.39 8.81
CA ILE A 144 16.40 9.34 8.32
C ILE A 144 17.07 9.71 6.98
N LEU A 145 16.36 10.47 6.14
CA LEU A 145 16.88 10.90 4.84
C LEU A 145 17.89 12.04 4.94
N PHE A 146 17.81 12.85 5.99
CA PHE A 146 18.67 14.02 6.21
C PHE A 146 19.62 13.89 7.41
N SER A 147 19.75 12.69 7.99
CA SER A 147 20.78 12.34 8.99
C SER A 147 22.03 11.80 8.33
#